data_AF-A0A7V0R1S9-F1
#
_entry.id   AF-A0A7V0R1S9-F1
#
_cell.length_a   1.000
_cell.length_b   1.000
_cell.length_c   1.000
_cell.angle_alpha   90.00
_cell.angle_beta   90.00
_cell.angle_gamma   90.00
#
_symmetry.space_group_name_H-M   'P 1'
#
loop_
_entity.id
_entity.type
_entity.pdbx_description
1 polymer ?
#
loop_
_entity_poly.entity_id
_entity_poly.type
_entity_poly.pdbx_seq_one_letter_code
_entity_poly.pdbx_strand_id
1 'polypeptide(L)'
;DDENCFAFRTPPRYADYLRAAGFNVINISNNHVGDFGKQGIENTRTCLMSVNISPVGGKYVALINVKGKKVAVAGFSFMPVSDYSYSINNILRASEIVNELKKSNDIVIVSFHGGAEGKSALYVTGKEEEFLGEKRGNVREFAHAVVDAGADAVFGHGPHVLRAMELYRGRLIAYSLGNFLTYKRFNIDGESGISMILKIRLDPETGKFAGGEIIPVKLVGEGLPIIDGNREAIKLIKRLTLEYSASSKLTIEDSGFVVRITGKQKISTVRTDH
;
A
#
# COMPACT_ATOMS: atom_id res chain seq x y z
N ASP A 1 -12.64 19.11 -23.61
CA ASP A 1 -11.75 18.09 -24.19
C ASP A 1 -10.31 18.51 -23.97
N ASP A 2 -9.74 18.14 -22.82
CA ASP A 2 -8.30 18.29 -22.59
C ASP A 2 -7.59 17.11 -23.25
N GLU A 3 -6.70 17.40 -24.19
CA GLU A 3 -5.98 16.46 -25.06
C GLU A 3 -5.13 15.40 -24.32
N ASN A 4 -5.07 15.43 -22.98
CA ASN A 4 -4.30 14.49 -22.14
C ASN A 4 -5.13 13.75 -21.07
N CYS A 5 -6.47 13.83 -21.09
CA CYS A 5 -7.30 13.12 -20.12
C CYS A 5 -7.52 11.65 -20.57
N PHE A 6 -6.77 10.72 -19.96
CA PHE A 6 -6.96 9.30 -20.17
C PHE A 6 -7.98 8.73 -19.19
N ALA A 7 -9.05 8.14 -19.73
CA ALA A 7 -9.99 7.35 -18.94
C ALA A 7 -9.53 5.89 -18.87
N PHE A 8 -9.34 5.38 -17.66
CA PHE A 8 -8.92 4.00 -17.39
C PHE A 8 -10.13 3.11 -17.08
N ARG A 9 -10.19 1.97 -17.77
CA ARG A 9 -11.15 0.91 -17.49
C ARG A 9 -10.53 -0.46 -17.73
N THR A 10 -11.05 -1.45 -17.01
CA THR A 10 -10.65 -2.84 -17.13
C THR A 10 -11.88 -3.68 -17.46
N PRO A 11 -11.80 -4.70 -18.33
CA PRO A 11 -12.93 -5.58 -18.60
C PRO A 11 -13.43 -6.29 -17.32
N PRO A 12 -14.74 -6.32 -17.03
CA PRO A 12 -15.29 -6.93 -15.81
C PRO A 12 -14.85 -8.38 -15.56
N ARG A 13 -14.72 -9.19 -16.63
CA ARG A 13 -14.23 -10.58 -16.56
C ARG A 13 -12.86 -10.75 -15.88
N TYR A 14 -12.07 -9.68 -15.71
CA TYR A 14 -10.78 -9.76 -15.02
C TYR A 14 -10.93 -9.85 -13.50
N ALA A 15 -12.10 -9.54 -12.93
CA ALA A 15 -12.35 -9.75 -11.50
C ALA A 15 -12.20 -11.23 -11.11
N ASP A 16 -12.56 -12.17 -11.99
CA ASP A 16 -12.38 -13.61 -11.77
C ASP A 16 -10.89 -13.97 -11.60
N TYR A 17 -10.00 -13.36 -12.39
CA TYR A 17 -8.55 -13.58 -12.26
C TYR A 17 -7.98 -12.98 -10.97
N LEU A 18 -8.48 -11.82 -10.54
CA LEU A 18 -8.10 -11.25 -9.24
C LEU A 18 -8.54 -12.18 -8.10
N ARG A 19 -9.73 -12.75 -8.19
CA ARG A 19 -10.20 -13.70 -7.18
C ARG A 19 -9.35 -14.98 -7.18
N ALA A 20 -9.06 -15.54 -8.36
CA ALA A 20 -8.22 -16.72 -8.51
C ALA A 20 -6.79 -16.49 -7.99
N ALA A 21 -6.27 -15.26 -8.13
CA ALA A 21 -4.97 -14.86 -7.57
C ALA A 21 -4.97 -14.70 -6.04
N GLY A 22 -6.14 -14.79 -5.38
CA GLY A 22 -6.26 -14.77 -3.92
C GLY A 22 -6.55 -13.41 -3.31
N PHE A 23 -6.97 -12.41 -4.11
CA PHE A 23 -7.40 -11.13 -3.55
C PHE A 23 -8.74 -11.29 -2.79
N ASN A 24 -8.81 -10.63 -1.62
CA ASN A 24 -10.03 -10.55 -0.80
C ASN A 24 -10.53 -9.11 -0.66
N VAL A 25 -9.64 -8.13 -0.75
CA VAL A 25 -9.94 -6.70 -0.56
C VAL A 25 -9.17 -5.89 -1.58
N ILE A 26 -9.80 -4.89 -2.19
CA ILE A 26 -9.16 -3.96 -3.13
C ILE A 26 -9.55 -2.53 -2.77
N ASN A 27 -8.55 -1.66 -2.57
CA ASN A 27 -8.80 -0.22 -2.47
C ASN A 27 -9.06 0.35 -3.87
N ILE A 28 -10.29 0.79 -4.10
CA ILE A 28 -10.70 1.43 -5.35
C ILE A 28 -10.54 2.95 -5.31
N SER A 29 -10.29 3.54 -4.13
CA SER A 29 -10.05 4.98 -4.00
C SER A 29 -8.69 5.34 -4.57
N ASN A 30 -8.69 5.98 -5.74
CA ASN A 30 -7.54 6.53 -6.43
C ASN A 30 -8.01 7.66 -7.35
N ASN A 31 -7.08 8.32 -8.03
CA ASN A 31 -7.35 9.41 -8.96
C ASN A 31 -8.21 9.02 -10.18
N HIS A 32 -8.19 7.75 -10.58
CA HIS A 32 -8.92 7.22 -11.74
C HIS A 32 -10.27 6.58 -11.40
N VAL A 33 -10.64 6.51 -10.12
CA VAL A 33 -11.92 5.92 -9.69
C VAL A 33 -13.12 6.59 -10.35
N GLY A 34 -12.99 7.88 -10.68
CA GLY A 34 -14.05 8.72 -11.23
C GLY A 34 -14.11 8.77 -12.76
N ASP A 35 -13.23 8.10 -13.50
CA ASP A 35 -13.08 8.28 -14.97
C ASP A 35 -14.37 8.01 -15.76
N PHE A 36 -15.24 7.14 -15.25
CA PHE A 36 -16.54 6.81 -15.84
C PHE A 36 -17.73 7.22 -14.94
N GLY A 37 -17.49 8.17 -14.03
CA GLY A 37 -18.48 8.70 -13.10
C GLY A 37 -19.08 7.64 -12.16
N LYS A 38 -20.20 8.01 -11.53
CA LYS A 38 -20.89 7.17 -10.53
C LYS A 38 -21.25 5.77 -11.07
N GLN A 39 -21.63 5.67 -12.33
CA GLN A 39 -22.00 4.38 -12.95
C GLN A 39 -20.79 3.46 -13.09
N GLY A 40 -19.62 3.97 -13.49
CA GLY A 40 -18.38 3.20 -13.56
C GLY A 40 -17.91 2.70 -12.19
N ILE A 41 -18.09 3.53 -11.17
CA ILE A 41 -17.76 3.18 -9.78
C ILE A 41 -18.66 2.05 -9.29
N GLU A 42 -19.98 2.16 -9.47
CA GLU A 42 -20.89 1.12 -9.02
C GLU A 42 -20.72 -0.18 -9.83
N ASN A 43 -20.39 -0.09 -11.11
CA ASN A 43 -20.01 -1.26 -11.92
C ASN A 43 -18.77 -1.95 -11.34
N THR A 44 -17.71 -1.19 -11.03
CA THR A 44 -16.48 -1.71 -10.41
C THR A 44 -16.79 -2.40 -9.08
N ARG A 45 -17.58 -1.76 -8.22
CA ARG A 45 -17.98 -2.33 -6.93
C ARG A 45 -18.76 -3.62 -7.09
N THR A 46 -19.79 -3.62 -7.93
CA THR A 46 -20.62 -4.80 -8.20
C THR A 46 -19.79 -5.95 -8.77
N CYS A 47 -18.88 -5.66 -9.69
CA CYS A 47 -18.01 -6.65 -10.31
C CYS A 47 -17.02 -7.29 -9.32
N LEU A 48 -16.48 -6.53 -8.36
CA LEU A 48 -15.62 -7.07 -7.32
C LEU A 48 -16.42 -7.91 -6.31
N MET A 49 -17.58 -7.41 -5.90
CA MET A 49 -18.44 -8.12 -4.94
C MET A 49 -19.00 -9.43 -5.52
N SER A 50 -19.31 -9.50 -6.82
CA SER A 50 -19.81 -10.72 -7.47
C SER A 50 -18.81 -11.89 -7.43
N VAL A 51 -17.52 -11.59 -7.24
CA VAL A 51 -16.45 -12.59 -7.10
C VAL A 51 -15.92 -12.68 -5.66
N ASN A 52 -16.64 -12.14 -4.67
CA ASN A 52 -16.27 -12.12 -3.25
C ASN A 52 -14.97 -11.35 -2.94
N ILE A 53 -14.73 -10.25 -3.65
CA ILE A 53 -13.71 -9.25 -3.30
C ILE A 53 -14.42 -8.02 -2.72
N SER A 54 -14.00 -7.58 -1.54
CA SER A 54 -14.54 -6.39 -0.89
C SER A 54 -13.86 -5.12 -1.43
N PRO A 55 -14.57 -4.24 -2.15
CA PRO A 55 -14.03 -2.93 -2.50
C PRO A 55 -14.01 -2.01 -1.28
N VAL A 56 -12.91 -1.28 -1.09
CA VAL A 56 -12.77 -0.25 -0.04
C VAL A 56 -12.43 1.10 -0.65
N GLY A 57 -12.83 2.18 0.02
CA GLY A 57 -12.65 3.54 -0.47
C GLY A 57 -13.80 4.44 -0.05
N GLY A 58 -13.49 5.63 0.50
CA GLY A 58 -14.52 6.53 1.00
C GLY A 58 -15.35 5.85 2.09
N LYS A 59 -16.67 5.81 1.93
CA LYS A 59 -17.57 5.22 2.93
C LYS A 59 -17.52 3.69 2.98
N TYR A 60 -16.88 3.04 2.01
CA TYR A 60 -16.83 1.58 1.92
C TYR A 60 -15.62 1.04 2.69
N VAL A 61 -15.90 0.18 3.68
CA VAL A 61 -14.93 -0.50 4.54
C VAL A 61 -15.17 -2.00 4.43
N ALA A 62 -14.10 -2.77 4.29
CA ALA A 62 -14.18 -4.23 4.33
C ALA A 62 -14.12 -4.70 5.78
N LEU A 63 -15.11 -5.47 6.22
CA LEU A 63 -15.12 -6.14 7.51
C LEU A 63 -15.02 -7.65 7.26
N ILE A 64 -13.91 -8.26 7.64
CA ILE A 64 -13.65 -9.68 7.41
C ILE A 64 -13.30 -10.38 8.72
N ASN A 65 -13.72 -11.64 8.87
CA ASN A 65 -13.30 -12.48 9.97
C ASN A 65 -12.11 -13.34 9.54
N VAL A 66 -11.00 -13.25 10.28
CA VAL A 66 -9.80 -14.07 10.04
C VAL A 66 -9.47 -14.81 11.32
N LYS A 67 -9.67 -16.13 11.31
CA LYS A 67 -9.38 -17.01 12.46
C LYS A 67 -10.03 -16.52 13.77
N GLY A 68 -11.27 -16.04 13.70
CA GLY A 68 -12.02 -15.53 14.85
C GLY A 68 -11.78 -14.05 15.17
N LYS A 69 -10.82 -13.37 14.51
CA LYS A 69 -10.55 -11.94 14.70
C LYS A 69 -11.30 -11.10 13.66
N LYS A 70 -11.88 -9.98 14.12
CA LYS A 70 -12.51 -8.96 13.26
C LYS A 70 -11.43 -8.05 12.68
N VAL A 71 -11.30 -8.05 11.36
CA VAL A 71 -10.35 -7.21 10.63
C VAL A 71 -11.13 -6.20 9.80
N ALA A 72 -10.87 -4.91 10.03
CA ALA A 72 -11.36 -3.82 9.19
C ALA A 72 -10.28 -3.37 8.22
N VAL A 73 -10.65 -3.10 6.97
CA VAL A 73 -9.77 -2.46 5.98
C VAL A 73 -10.45 -1.22 5.43
N ALA A 74 -9.79 -0.06 5.58
CA ALA A 74 -10.27 1.23 5.09
C ALA A 74 -9.38 1.75 3.95
N GLY A 75 -10.02 2.31 2.92
CA GLY A 75 -9.37 2.87 1.73
C GLY A 75 -9.47 4.40 1.67
N PHE A 76 -8.36 5.07 1.40
CA PHE A 76 -8.26 6.52 1.24
C PHE A 76 -7.57 6.88 -0.07
N SER A 77 -7.71 8.13 -0.53
CA SER A 77 -6.85 8.68 -1.59
C SER A 77 -6.66 10.19 -1.40
N PHE A 78 -5.83 10.85 -2.21
CA PHE A 78 -5.72 12.31 -2.18
C PHE A 78 -6.95 13.03 -2.76
N MET A 79 -7.79 12.33 -3.54
CA MET A 79 -8.94 12.92 -4.22
C MET A 79 -9.91 13.62 -3.24
N PRO A 80 -10.63 14.67 -3.69
CA PRO A 80 -11.67 15.30 -2.91
C PRO A 80 -12.69 14.31 -2.33
N VAL A 81 -13.30 14.71 -1.21
CA VAL A 81 -14.25 13.87 -0.48
C VAL A 81 -15.45 13.52 -1.37
N SER A 82 -15.74 12.23 -1.46
CA SER A 82 -16.90 11.66 -2.14
C SER A 82 -17.33 10.37 -1.43
N ASP A 83 -18.40 9.74 -1.91
CA ASP A 83 -18.84 8.44 -1.42
C ASP A 83 -17.76 7.34 -1.51
N TYR A 84 -16.79 7.51 -2.41
CA TYR A 84 -15.79 6.50 -2.77
C TYR A 84 -14.35 6.96 -2.56
N SER A 85 -14.15 8.18 -2.06
CA SER A 85 -12.86 8.68 -1.61
C SER A 85 -13.00 9.54 -0.38
N TYR A 86 -12.25 9.23 0.67
CA TYR A 86 -11.94 10.16 1.74
C TYR A 86 -10.51 10.64 1.57
N SER A 87 -10.33 11.96 1.60
CA SER A 87 -9.06 12.60 1.26
C SER A 87 -8.02 12.38 2.36
N ILE A 88 -6.81 11.95 1.99
CA ILE A 88 -5.66 11.90 2.92
C ILE A 88 -5.21 13.29 3.38
N ASN A 89 -5.62 14.36 2.67
CA ASN A 89 -5.37 15.75 3.06
C ASN A 89 -6.27 16.19 4.23
N ASN A 90 -7.35 15.44 4.54
CA ASN A 90 -8.17 15.67 5.71
C ASN A 90 -7.79 14.68 6.82
N ILE A 91 -6.64 14.95 7.45
CA ILE A 91 -6.04 14.09 8.48
C ILE A 91 -6.99 13.90 9.66
N LEU A 92 -7.66 14.97 10.12
CA LEU A 92 -8.59 14.88 11.24
C LEU A 92 -9.70 13.87 10.95
N ARG A 93 -10.33 13.98 9.78
CA ARG A 93 -11.41 13.06 9.39
C ARG A 93 -10.92 11.62 9.24
N ALA A 94 -9.74 11.43 8.65
CA ALA A 94 -9.15 10.10 8.52
C ALA A 94 -8.90 9.45 9.89
N SER A 95 -8.36 10.22 10.83
CA SER A 95 -8.12 9.78 12.21
C SER A 95 -9.44 9.42 12.93
N GLU A 96 -10.49 10.22 12.79
CA GLU A 96 -11.82 9.89 13.37
C GLU A 96 -12.35 8.55 12.85
N ILE A 97 -12.27 8.32 11.54
CA ILE A 97 -12.74 7.08 10.90
C ILE A 97 -11.96 5.88 11.44
N VAL A 98 -10.63 5.98 11.46
CA VAL A 98 -9.77 4.89 11.93
C VAL A 98 -9.99 4.61 13.42
N ASN A 99 -10.15 5.65 14.23
CA ASN A 99 -10.45 5.51 15.65
C ASN A 99 -11.79 4.79 15.87
N GLU A 100 -12.82 5.14 15.12
CA GLU A 100 -14.13 4.49 15.21
C GLU A 100 -14.06 3.02 14.79
N LEU A 101 -13.36 2.71 13.70
CA LEU A 101 -13.14 1.32 13.29
C LEU A 101 -12.41 0.51 14.36
N LYS A 102 -11.44 1.11 15.04
CA LYS A 102 -10.65 0.41 16.06
C LYS A 102 -11.47 0.04 17.31
N LYS A 103 -12.56 0.76 17.62
CA LYS A 103 -13.42 0.45 18.78
C LYS A 103 -14.13 -0.91 18.68
N SER A 104 -14.38 -1.38 17.46
CA SER A 104 -15.21 -2.59 17.22
C SER A 104 -14.49 -3.71 16.45
N ASN A 105 -13.21 -3.51 16.09
CA ASN A 105 -12.41 -4.45 15.33
C ASN A 105 -11.06 -4.73 16.02
N ASP A 106 -10.64 -5.98 16.00
CA ASP A 106 -9.38 -6.42 16.61
C ASP A 106 -8.17 -5.84 15.85
N ILE A 107 -8.26 -5.82 14.51
CA ILE A 107 -7.22 -5.31 13.61
C ILE A 107 -7.83 -4.30 12.63
N VAL A 108 -7.15 -3.16 12.43
CA VAL A 108 -7.50 -2.13 11.45
C VAL A 108 -6.34 -1.93 10.49
N ILE A 109 -6.59 -2.11 9.20
CA ILE A 109 -5.62 -1.89 8.12
C ILE A 109 -6.07 -0.68 7.31
N VAL A 110 -5.13 0.21 7.01
CA VAL A 110 -5.36 1.37 6.13
C VAL A 110 -4.62 1.16 4.82
N SER A 111 -5.33 1.33 3.69
CA SER A 111 -4.73 1.49 2.38
C SER A 111 -4.98 2.92 1.89
N PHE A 112 -3.99 3.55 1.28
CA PHE A 112 -4.15 4.89 0.72
C PHE A 112 -3.51 5.02 -0.66
N HIS A 113 -4.04 5.94 -1.48
CA HIS A 113 -3.46 6.34 -2.75
C HIS A 113 -3.05 7.83 -2.72
N GLY A 114 -1.76 8.13 -2.73
CA GLY A 114 -1.24 9.51 -2.65
C GLY A 114 0.28 9.59 -2.77
N GLY A 115 0.83 10.81 -2.65
CA GLY A 115 2.21 11.12 -2.97
C GLY A 115 2.44 11.43 -4.45
N ALA A 116 3.55 12.08 -4.77
CA ALA A 116 3.97 12.36 -6.13
C ALA A 116 4.33 11.09 -6.90
N GLU A 117 4.25 11.13 -8.23
CA GLU A 117 4.40 9.96 -9.09
C GLU A 117 5.72 9.93 -9.88
N GLY A 118 6.18 8.72 -10.19
CA GLY A 118 7.30 8.45 -11.07
C GLY A 118 8.66 8.36 -10.38
N LYS A 119 9.71 8.20 -11.19
CA LYS A 119 11.08 7.93 -10.72
C LYS A 119 11.67 9.04 -9.84
N SER A 120 11.27 10.29 -10.06
CA SER A 120 11.66 11.42 -9.21
C SER A 120 11.03 11.38 -7.82
N ALA A 121 10.04 10.51 -7.61
CA ALA A 121 9.25 10.41 -6.40
C ALA A 121 9.55 9.13 -5.59
N LEU A 122 10.80 8.64 -5.63
CA LEU A 122 11.25 7.47 -4.87
C LEU A 122 11.31 7.71 -3.35
N TYR A 123 11.50 8.96 -2.93
CA TYR A 123 11.79 9.33 -1.56
C TYR A 123 10.57 9.92 -0.85
N VAL A 124 10.32 9.45 0.38
CA VAL A 124 9.30 10.03 1.27
C VAL A 124 9.87 11.30 1.89
N THR A 125 9.29 12.45 1.56
CA THR A 125 9.86 13.77 1.93
C THR A 125 9.42 14.27 3.31
N GLY A 126 8.33 13.72 3.85
CA GLY A 126 7.68 14.21 5.06
C GLY A 126 6.98 15.56 4.92
N LYS A 127 6.77 16.03 3.68
CA LYS A 127 6.11 17.29 3.33
C LYS A 127 4.92 17.01 2.42
N GLU A 128 4.08 18.02 2.19
CA GLU A 128 3.06 17.97 1.14
C GLU A 128 3.73 17.71 -0.22
N GLU A 129 3.26 16.69 -0.93
CA GLU A 129 3.71 16.34 -2.27
C GLU A 129 2.68 16.81 -3.30
N GLU A 130 3.16 17.22 -4.47
CA GLU A 130 2.35 17.64 -5.61
C GLU A 130 2.76 16.88 -6.87
N PHE A 131 1.80 16.66 -7.76
CA PHE A 131 2.05 16.07 -9.09
C PHE A 131 1.03 16.61 -10.08
N LEU A 132 1.51 17.13 -11.22
CA LEU A 132 0.68 17.75 -12.26
C LEU A 132 -0.33 18.80 -11.73
N GLY A 133 0.09 19.58 -10.72
CA GLY A 133 -0.73 20.63 -10.10
C GLY A 133 -1.73 20.12 -9.05
N GLU A 134 -1.77 18.83 -8.77
CA GLU A 134 -2.64 18.25 -7.76
C GLU A 134 -1.92 18.07 -6.42
N LYS A 135 -2.59 18.42 -5.32
CA LYS A 135 -2.10 18.17 -3.96
C LYS A 135 -2.22 16.70 -3.60
N ARG A 136 -1.13 15.96 -3.80
CA ARG A 136 -1.02 14.52 -3.54
C ARG A 136 -0.76 14.18 -2.07
N GLY A 137 -0.62 15.19 -1.22
CA GLY A 137 -0.67 15.10 0.24
C GLY A 137 0.64 14.77 0.92
N ASN A 138 0.69 14.99 2.24
CA ASN A 138 1.81 14.60 3.09
C ASN A 138 1.62 13.15 3.57
N VAL A 139 2.09 12.18 2.79
CA VAL A 139 1.84 10.76 3.04
C VAL A 139 2.41 10.27 4.38
N ARG A 140 3.50 10.88 4.87
CA ARG A 140 4.10 10.57 6.17
C ARG A 140 3.19 11.03 7.31
N GLU A 141 2.75 12.28 7.26
CA GLU A 141 1.88 12.87 8.28
C GLU A 141 0.55 12.12 8.36
N PHE A 142 -0.06 11.83 7.21
CA PHE A 142 -1.26 11.00 7.12
C PHE A 142 -1.05 9.62 7.75
N ALA A 143 0.00 8.89 7.34
CA ALA A 143 0.26 7.54 7.80
C ALA A 143 0.52 7.47 9.32
N HIS A 144 1.28 8.43 9.85
CA HIS A 144 1.48 8.56 11.29
C HIS A 144 0.17 8.84 12.04
N ALA A 145 -0.64 9.77 11.54
CA ALA A 145 -1.88 10.16 12.19
C ALA A 145 -2.90 9.00 12.27
N VAL A 146 -3.03 8.20 11.20
CA VAL A 146 -3.92 7.03 11.24
C VAL A 146 -3.39 5.92 12.15
N VAL A 147 -2.07 5.75 12.26
CA VAL A 147 -1.48 4.84 13.26
C VAL A 147 -1.77 5.33 14.67
N ASP A 148 -1.59 6.62 14.94
CA ASP A 148 -1.91 7.24 16.23
C ASP A 148 -3.41 7.10 16.57
N ALA A 149 -4.28 7.11 15.57
CA ALA A 149 -5.71 6.90 15.73
C ALA A 149 -6.13 5.43 15.97
N GLY A 150 -5.27 4.46 15.62
CA GLY A 150 -5.51 3.04 15.91
C GLY A 150 -5.15 2.05 14.80
N ALA A 151 -4.69 2.50 13.63
CA ALA A 151 -4.31 1.59 12.54
C ALA A 151 -3.16 0.66 12.95
N ASP A 152 -3.30 -0.63 12.64
CA ASP A 152 -2.32 -1.69 12.93
C ASP A 152 -1.32 -1.90 11.79
N ALA A 153 -1.70 -1.56 10.56
CA ALA A 153 -0.81 -1.48 9.40
C ALA A 153 -1.31 -0.44 8.38
N VAL A 154 -0.38 0.19 7.66
CA VAL A 154 -0.68 1.18 6.62
C VAL A 154 0.06 0.86 5.33
N PHE A 155 -0.66 0.82 4.21
CA PHE A 155 -0.12 0.53 2.88
C PHE A 155 -0.44 1.65 1.88
N GLY A 156 0.59 2.34 1.42
CA GLY A 156 0.51 3.40 0.42
C GLY A 156 0.66 2.90 -1.00
N HIS A 157 -0.02 3.56 -1.92
CA HIS A 157 -0.06 3.33 -3.37
C HIS A 157 -0.05 4.71 -4.07
N GLY A 158 0.15 4.74 -5.39
CA GLY A 158 0.09 5.98 -6.19
C GLY A 158 1.42 6.38 -6.84
N PRO A 159 2.57 6.35 -6.16
CA PRO A 159 3.82 6.83 -6.73
C PRO A 159 4.34 6.06 -7.97
N HIS A 160 3.76 4.90 -8.30
CA HIS A 160 4.19 4.01 -9.38
C HIS A 160 5.65 3.51 -9.27
N VAL A 161 6.24 3.61 -8.08
CA VAL A 161 7.57 3.11 -7.70
C VAL A 161 7.53 2.59 -6.27
N LEU A 162 8.47 1.72 -5.89
CA LEU A 162 8.65 1.35 -4.48
C LEU A 162 9.09 2.57 -3.66
N ARG A 163 8.58 2.67 -2.43
CA ARG A 163 9.05 3.66 -1.44
C ARG A 163 9.39 2.96 -0.13
N ALA A 164 10.09 3.69 0.75
CA ALA A 164 10.53 3.21 2.05
C ALA A 164 9.40 2.55 2.87
N MET A 165 9.79 1.63 3.76
CA MET A 165 8.94 1.15 4.84
C MET A 165 9.45 1.69 6.17
N GLU A 166 8.58 1.78 7.16
CA GLU A 166 8.96 2.18 8.51
C GLU A 166 8.21 1.36 9.57
N LEU A 167 8.76 1.32 10.77
CA LEU A 167 8.07 0.81 11.94
C LEU A 167 7.78 1.96 12.92
N TYR A 168 6.58 2.52 12.84
CA TYR A 168 6.14 3.63 13.70
C TYR A 168 5.24 3.11 14.82
N ARG A 169 5.63 3.37 16.08
CA ARG A 169 4.97 2.84 17.30
C ARG A 169 4.74 1.31 17.29
N GLY A 170 5.57 0.57 16.56
CA GLY A 170 5.45 -0.89 16.41
C GLY A 170 4.45 -1.34 15.35
N ARG A 171 3.92 -0.42 14.53
CA ARG A 171 3.03 -0.67 13.40
C ARG A 171 3.79 -0.46 12.09
N LEU A 172 3.56 -1.34 11.13
CA LEU A 172 4.23 -1.26 9.84
C LEU A 172 3.55 -0.21 8.96
N ILE A 173 4.35 0.67 8.37
CA ILE A 173 3.93 1.56 7.29
C ILE A 173 4.79 1.23 6.07
N ALA A 174 4.17 0.92 4.94
CA ALA A 174 4.84 0.83 3.65
C ALA A 174 4.32 1.95 2.76
N TYR A 175 5.16 2.93 2.44
CA TYR A 175 4.71 4.15 1.75
C TYR A 175 4.38 3.94 0.27
N SER A 176 4.96 2.91 -0.36
CA SER A 176 4.54 2.43 -1.69
C SER A 176 5.03 1.02 -1.93
N LEU A 177 4.14 0.14 -2.41
CA LEU A 177 4.48 -1.22 -2.85
C LEU A 177 4.80 -1.32 -4.35
N GLY A 178 4.84 -0.17 -5.05
CA GLY A 178 5.09 -0.12 -6.49
C GLY A 178 3.91 -0.64 -7.32
N ASN A 179 4.15 -0.85 -8.61
CA ASN A 179 3.15 -1.37 -9.54
C ASN A 179 3.09 -2.90 -9.46
N PHE A 180 1.91 -3.49 -9.24
CA PHE A 180 1.79 -4.95 -9.21
C PHE A 180 1.45 -5.57 -10.57
N LEU A 181 0.55 -4.95 -11.32
CA LEU A 181 0.13 -5.36 -12.65
C LEU A 181 -0.25 -4.10 -13.43
N THR A 182 0.31 -3.93 -14.62
CA THR A 182 0.01 -2.77 -15.48
C THR A 182 -0.26 -3.23 -16.91
N TYR A 183 -0.66 -2.30 -17.78
CA TYR A 183 -0.90 -2.59 -19.19
C TYR A 183 -0.48 -1.41 -20.07
N LYS A 184 0.36 -1.68 -21.09
CA LYS A 184 0.81 -0.85 -22.22
C LYS A 184 1.32 0.58 -21.96
N ARG A 185 0.58 1.40 -21.21
CA ARG A 185 0.81 2.84 -21.04
C ARG A 185 1.62 3.20 -19.80
N PHE A 186 1.92 2.23 -18.95
CA PHE A 186 2.75 2.45 -17.78
C PHE A 186 4.22 2.30 -18.15
N ASN A 187 5.04 3.27 -17.75
CA ASN A 187 6.49 3.16 -17.83
C ASN A 187 6.97 2.12 -16.81
N ILE A 188 7.64 1.07 -17.28
CA ILE A 188 8.21 0.02 -16.44
C ILE A 188 9.75 -0.01 -16.51
N ASP A 189 10.38 1.01 -17.10
CA ASP A 189 11.83 1.10 -17.16
C ASP A 189 12.40 1.43 -15.79
N GLY A 190 13.56 0.86 -15.44
CA GLY A 190 14.25 1.15 -14.18
C GLY A 190 13.37 0.86 -12.95
N GLU A 191 13.36 1.78 -11.98
CA GLU A 191 12.65 1.58 -10.71
C GLU A 191 11.12 1.44 -10.84
N SER A 192 10.53 1.94 -11.93
CA SER A 192 9.09 1.82 -12.17
C SER A 192 8.63 0.41 -12.55
N GLY A 193 9.55 -0.44 -13.00
CA GLY A 193 9.32 -1.87 -13.22
C GLY A 193 9.63 -2.76 -12.03
N ILE A 194 10.21 -2.22 -10.96
CA ILE A 194 10.54 -2.97 -9.74
C ILE A 194 9.33 -2.96 -8.81
N SER A 195 8.94 -4.13 -8.31
CA SER A 195 7.73 -4.35 -7.52
C SER A 195 7.94 -5.39 -6.43
N MET A 196 6.94 -5.59 -5.58
CA MET A 196 6.99 -6.66 -4.60
C MET A 196 5.60 -7.14 -4.15
N ILE A 197 5.55 -8.37 -3.65
CA ILE A 197 4.49 -8.81 -2.76
C ILE A 197 5.04 -8.76 -1.34
N LEU A 198 4.33 -8.06 -0.45
CA LEU A 198 4.70 -7.94 0.95
C LEU A 198 3.79 -8.83 1.80
N LYS A 199 4.37 -9.87 2.42
CA LYS A 199 3.70 -10.69 3.42
C LYS A 199 4.05 -10.15 4.80
N ILE A 200 3.04 -9.95 5.65
CA ILE A 200 3.23 -9.47 7.02
C ILE A 200 2.58 -10.42 8.02
N ARG A 201 3.13 -10.43 9.23
CA ARG A 201 2.57 -11.06 10.40
C ARG A 201 2.30 -9.97 11.43
N LEU A 202 1.10 -9.95 11.96
CA LEU A 202 0.70 -9.09 13.07
C LEU A 202 0.45 -9.97 14.30
N ASP A 203 0.83 -9.45 15.46
CA ASP A 203 0.40 -9.99 16.74
C ASP A 203 -1.13 -9.82 16.86
N PRO A 204 -1.90 -10.89 17.06
CA PRO A 204 -3.36 -10.86 16.96
C PRO A 204 -4.06 -10.18 18.14
N GLU A 205 -3.35 -9.91 19.23
CA GLU A 205 -3.91 -9.24 20.41
C GLU A 205 -3.54 -7.75 20.43
N THR A 206 -2.32 -7.42 20.02
CA THR A 206 -1.79 -6.06 20.09
C THR A 206 -1.78 -5.34 18.75
N GLY A 207 -1.98 -6.05 17.63
CA GLY A 207 -1.86 -5.52 16.28
C GLY A 207 -0.45 -5.05 15.89
N LYS A 208 0.56 -5.33 16.73
CA LYS A 208 1.94 -4.94 16.44
C LYS A 208 2.54 -5.82 15.34
N PHE A 209 3.42 -5.24 14.55
CA PHE A 209 4.18 -5.98 13.55
C PHE A 209 5.09 -7.03 14.21
N ALA A 210 4.92 -8.28 13.80
CA ALA A 210 5.67 -9.44 14.30
C ALA A 210 6.72 -9.96 13.29
N GLY A 211 6.73 -9.43 12.07
CA GLY A 211 7.69 -9.80 11.02
C GLY A 211 7.02 -9.90 9.66
N GLY A 212 7.82 -10.05 8.60
CA GLY A 212 7.32 -10.12 7.23
C GLY A 212 8.33 -10.75 6.28
N GLU A 213 7.93 -10.82 5.02
CA GLU A 213 8.71 -11.37 3.92
C GLU A 213 8.36 -10.59 2.65
N ILE A 214 9.40 -10.17 1.93
CA ILE A 214 9.31 -9.54 0.63
C ILE A 214 9.55 -10.61 -0.42
N ILE A 215 8.55 -10.84 -1.26
CA ILE A 215 8.69 -11.62 -2.48
C ILE A 215 8.99 -10.62 -3.59
N PRO A 216 10.21 -10.60 -4.15
CA PRO A 216 10.61 -9.62 -5.14
C PRO A 216 9.91 -9.91 -6.48
N VAL A 217 9.36 -8.86 -7.09
CA VAL A 217 8.64 -8.94 -8.37
C VAL A 217 9.24 -7.92 -9.33
N LYS A 218 9.24 -8.27 -10.62
CA LYS A 218 9.57 -7.33 -11.69
C LYS A 218 8.47 -7.37 -12.74
N LEU A 219 8.12 -6.20 -13.27
CA LEU A 219 7.22 -6.08 -14.40
C LEU A 219 8.00 -6.23 -15.70
N VAL A 220 7.50 -7.05 -16.60
CA VAL A 220 8.09 -7.31 -17.92
C VAL A 220 7.06 -7.15 -19.04
N GLY A 221 7.54 -6.93 -20.26
CA GLY A 221 6.70 -6.79 -21.44
C GLY A 221 5.67 -5.69 -21.27
N GLU A 222 4.38 -6.03 -21.39
CA GLU A 222 3.30 -5.05 -21.27
C GLU A 222 2.89 -4.72 -19.83
N GLY A 223 3.64 -5.16 -18.81
CA GLY A 223 3.33 -4.91 -17.40
C GLY A 223 3.02 -6.18 -16.58
N LEU A 224 3.46 -7.34 -17.04
CA LEU A 224 3.22 -8.63 -16.40
C LEU A 224 4.18 -8.85 -15.22
N PRO A 225 3.69 -9.20 -14.03
CA PRO A 225 4.55 -9.51 -12.89
C PRO A 225 5.20 -10.88 -13.02
N ILE A 226 6.51 -10.94 -12.82
CA ILE A 226 7.28 -12.17 -12.65
C ILE A 226 8.08 -12.11 -11.35
N ILE A 227 8.43 -13.26 -10.77
CA ILE A 227 9.37 -13.32 -9.65
C ILE A 227 10.74 -12.80 -10.12
N ASP A 228 11.28 -11.84 -9.38
CA ASP A 228 12.57 -11.23 -9.69
C ASP A 228 13.71 -12.00 -9.03
N GLY A 229 14.38 -12.86 -9.82
CA GLY A 229 15.55 -13.62 -9.40
C GLY A 229 16.76 -12.77 -9.02
N ASN A 230 16.84 -11.52 -9.49
CA ASN A 230 17.92 -10.59 -9.15
C ASN A 230 17.68 -9.84 -7.84
N ARG A 231 16.47 -9.96 -7.28
CA ARG A 231 16.07 -9.41 -5.97
C ARG A 231 16.27 -7.89 -5.89
N GLU A 232 16.07 -7.20 -7.01
CA GLU A 232 16.20 -5.75 -7.14
C GLU A 232 15.26 -5.02 -6.19
N ALA A 233 14.04 -5.53 -6.01
CA ALA A 233 13.06 -4.98 -5.06
C ALA A 233 13.58 -4.95 -3.63
N ILE A 234 14.21 -6.04 -3.18
CA ILE A 234 14.77 -6.15 -1.81
C ILE A 234 15.93 -5.16 -1.65
N LYS A 235 16.84 -5.09 -2.64
CA LYS A 235 17.98 -4.15 -2.62
C LYS A 235 17.48 -2.70 -2.57
N LEU A 236 16.52 -2.36 -3.42
CA LEU A 236 15.97 -1.01 -3.52
C LEU A 236 15.27 -0.60 -2.22
N ILE A 237 14.35 -1.41 -1.73
CA ILE A 237 13.56 -1.03 -0.55
C ILE A 237 14.37 -1.05 0.74
N LYS A 238 15.37 -1.94 0.86
CA LYS A 238 16.36 -1.91 1.95
C LYS A 238 17.09 -0.58 1.97
N ARG A 239 17.60 -0.15 0.81
CA ARG A 239 18.28 1.14 0.65
C ARG A 239 17.38 2.32 0.98
N LEU A 240 16.19 2.40 0.38
CA LEU A 240 15.22 3.48 0.63
C LEU A 240 14.80 3.55 2.10
N THR A 241 14.62 2.40 2.76
CA THR A 241 14.26 2.32 4.18
C THR A 241 15.39 2.82 5.09
N LEU A 242 16.65 2.48 4.79
CA LEU A 242 17.82 2.97 5.53
C LEU A 242 18.05 4.47 5.32
N GLU A 243 17.91 4.97 4.08
CA GLU A 243 18.04 6.38 3.75
C GLU A 243 16.91 7.23 4.39
N TYR A 244 15.70 6.67 4.50
CA TYR A 244 14.57 7.33 5.16
C TYR A 244 14.77 7.50 6.67
N SER A 245 15.35 6.50 7.35
CA SER A 245 15.65 6.60 8.78
C SER A 245 16.86 5.76 9.17
N ALA A 246 17.98 6.42 9.45
CA ALA A 246 19.20 5.76 9.95
C ALA A 246 19.00 5.06 11.31
N SER A 247 17.96 5.44 12.07
CA SER A 247 17.54 4.82 13.33
C SER A 247 16.34 3.87 13.17
N SER A 248 16.10 3.40 11.94
CA SER A 248 15.01 2.46 11.62
C SER A 248 15.01 1.27 12.58
N LYS A 249 13.84 0.95 13.12
CA LYS A 249 13.60 -0.25 13.93
C LYS A 249 13.19 -1.46 13.08
N LEU A 250 13.29 -1.32 11.76
CA LEU A 250 12.94 -2.31 10.75
C LEU A 250 14.19 -2.67 9.96
N THR A 251 14.54 -3.95 9.92
CA THR A 251 15.62 -4.49 9.09
C THR A 251 15.03 -5.32 7.96
N ILE A 252 15.56 -5.12 6.75
CA ILE A 252 15.25 -5.94 5.59
C ILE A 252 16.52 -6.73 5.26
N GLU A 253 16.46 -8.04 5.47
CA GLU A 253 17.56 -8.95 5.17
C GLU A 253 17.67 -9.19 3.66
N ASP A 254 18.85 -9.63 3.21
CA ASP A 254 19.04 -9.97 1.79
C ASP A 254 18.21 -11.19 1.37
N SER A 255 17.81 -12.02 2.34
CA SER A 255 16.83 -13.11 2.26
C SER A 255 15.39 -12.62 2.00
N GLY A 256 15.12 -11.33 2.12
CA GLY A 256 13.79 -10.73 1.96
C GLY A 256 12.96 -10.75 3.24
N PHE A 257 13.45 -11.37 4.33
CA PHE A 257 12.78 -11.28 5.62
C PHE A 257 12.81 -9.85 6.16
N VAL A 258 11.68 -9.42 6.70
CA VAL A 258 11.48 -8.12 7.32
C VAL A 258 11.31 -8.34 8.81
N VAL A 259 12.26 -7.85 9.60
CA VAL A 259 12.33 -8.12 11.04
C VAL A 259 12.38 -6.81 11.83
N ARG A 260 11.85 -6.86 13.05
CA ARG A 260 11.96 -5.76 14.00
C ARG A 260 13.31 -5.85 14.72
N ILE A 261 14.00 -4.73 14.84
CA ILE A 261 15.16 -4.62 15.72
C ILE A 261 14.67 -4.53 17.17
N THR A 262 14.86 -5.58 17.94
CA THR A 262 14.75 -5.55 19.42
C THR A 262 16.13 -5.23 19.98
N GLY A 263 16.23 -4.21 20.85
CA GLY A 263 17.52 -3.75 21.39
C GLY A 263 18.38 -4.88 21.97
N LYS A 264 19.69 -4.83 21.66
CA LYS A 264 20.76 -5.82 21.91
C LYS A 264 20.68 -7.13 21.11
N GLN A 265 20.75 -7.05 19.78
CA GLN A 265 21.62 -7.99 19.07
C GLN A 265 22.98 -7.33 18.86
N LYS A 266 23.97 -7.73 19.68
CA LYS A 266 25.35 -7.72 19.21
C LYS A 266 25.33 -8.52 17.91
N ILE A 267 25.82 -7.92 16.83
CA ILE A 267 26.18 -8.64 15.63
C ILE A 267 27.28 -9.63 16.05
N SER A 268 26.89 -10.84 16.45
CA SER A 268 27.81 -11.97 16.48
C SER A 268 27.88 -12.46 15.05
N THR A 269 28.91 -12.01 14.34
CA THR A 269 29.53 -12.77 13.27
C THR A 269 29.75 -14.20 13.78
N VAL A 270 28.94 -15.14 13.30
CA VAL A 270 29.35 -16.55 13.24
C VAL A 270 29.51 -16.86 11.76
N ARG A 271 30.77 -16.82 11.34
CA ARG A 271 31.29 -17.60 10.23
C ARG A 271 31.18 -19.09 10.59
N THR A 272 30.84 -19.90 9.58
CA THR A 272 31.29 -21.30 9.33
C THR A 272 30.89 -22.36 10.38
N ASP A 273 30.36 -23.55 10.09
CA ASP A 273 30.63 -24.53 9.03
C ASP A 273 29.47 -25.55 8.90
N HIS A 274 29.50 -26.29 7.78
CA HIS A 274 28.76 -27.49 7.35
C HIS A 274 27.49 -27.29 6.51
#